data_AF-A0A941ZJV4-F1
#
_entry.id   AF-A0A941ZJV4-F1
#
_cell.length_a   1.000
_cell.length_b   1.000
_cell.length_c   1.000
_cell.angle_alpha   90.00
_cell.angle_beta   90.00
_cell.angle_gamma   90.00
#
_symmetry.space_group_name_H-M   'P 1'
#
loop_
_entity.id
_entity.type
_entity.pdbx_description
1 polymer ?
#
loop_
_entity_poly.entity_id
_entity_poly.type
_entity_poly.pdbx_seq_one_letter_code
_entity_poly.pdbx_strand_id
1 'polypeptide(L)'
;MSKGAWSKFPYAEKAYIYTGAALKKNWDRLHRGDAEPWPDDESVQEAWRLYHQGEFQKAAESGLKAGIAGYAAANKATAIYANYLEKDAGRKLALFEEVARRAEEQQKAEPKYPNAYYLHAYALGRYSQGISVVKALAQGLGGKIKDSLTKAIKPTAPRRMKASNTSPRPSSSIPIPPSPASNMPTPW
;
A
#
# COMPACT_ATOMS: atom_id res chain seq x y z
N MET A 1 -3.42 10.61 -20.72
CA MET A 1 -3.89 11.49 -19.64
C MET A 1 -4.91 12.48 -20.20
N SER A 2 -6.21 12.20 -20.05
CA SER A 2 -7.25 13.17 -20.36
C SER A 2 -7.10 14.41 -19.46
N LYS A 3 -7.07 15.60 -20.07
CA LYS A 3 -6.87 16.90 -19.41
C LYS A 3 -8.09 17.34 -18.60
N GLY A 4 -8.39 16.66 -17.49
CA GLY A 4 -9.41 17.09 -16.54
C GLY A 4 -8.91 16.95 -15.12
N ALA A 5 -9.01 18.01 -14.32
CA ALA A 5 -8.68 17.97 -12.89
C ALA A 5 -9.51 16.88 -12.19
N TRP A 6 -8.85 16.10 -11.34
CA TRP A 6 -9.52 15.07 -10.54
C TRP A 6 -10.30 15.72 -9.39
N SER A 7 -11.49 15.19 -9.11
CA SER A 7 -12.23 15.55 -7.90
C SER A 7 -11.37 15.36 -6.65
N LYS A 8 -11.42 16.34 -5.74
CA LYS A 8 -10.66 16.30 -4.48
C LYS A 8 -11.26 15.27 -3.51
N PHE A 9 -10.39 14.66 -2.71
CA PHE A 9 -10.81 13.88 -1.54
C PHE A 9 -11.43 14.84 -0.50
N PRO A 10 -12.65 14.57 0.00
CA PRO A 10 -13.41 15.55 0.79
C PRO A 10 -13.01 15.61 2.27
N TYR A 11 -12.17 14.68 2.76
CA TYR A 11 -11.77 14.62 4.17
C TYR A 11 -10.36 15.19 4.35
N ALA A 12 -10.27 16.44 4.81
CA ALA A 12 -9.01 17.17 4.99
C ALA A 12 -8.42 17.05 6.41
N GLU A 13 -8.69 15.94 7.10
CA GLU A 13 -8.29 15.78 8.51
C GLU A 13 -6.77 15.69 8.65
N LYS A 14 -6.23 16.32 9.69
CA LYS A 14 -4.78 16.29 10.01
C LYS A 14 -4.27 14.86 10.26
N ALA A 15 -5.15 13.93 10.62
CA ALA A 15 -4.82 12.51 10.84
C ALA A 15 -4.26 11.82 9.58
N TYR A 16 -4.50 12.37 8.38
CA TYR A 16 -3.98 11.85 7.12
C TYR A 16 -2.63 12.47 6.71
N ILE A 17 -2.14 13.46 7.46
CA ILE A 17 -0.92 14.20 7.13
C ILE A 17 0.31 13.54 7.77
N TYR A 18 1.04 12.75 6.98
CA TYR A 18 2.27 12.08 7.41
C TYR A 18 3.53 12.84 6.97
N THR A 19 3.87 13.95 7.62
CA THR A 19 5.09 14.73 7.32
C THR A 19 6.36 14.12 7.94
N GLY A 20 7.51 14.30 7.27
CA GLY A 20 8.81 13.86 7.76
C GLY A 20 8.85 12.37 8.16
N ALA A 21 9.35 12.08 9.36
CA ALA A 21 9.47 10.72 9.88
C ALA A 21 8.13 10.02 10.16
N ALA A 22 7.00 10.73 10.15
CA ALA A 22 5.70 10.17 10.48
C ALA A 22 5.25 9.09 9.47
N LEU A 23 5.56 9.26 8.18
CA LEU A 23 5.22 8.27 7.15
C LEU A 23 5.94 6.95 7.43
N LYS A 24 7.25 7.00 7.66
CA LYS A 24 8.08 5.83 7.96
C LYS A 24 7.63 5.13 9.25
N LYS A 25 7.36 5.90 10.31
CA LYS A 25 6.87 5.35 11.59
C LYS A 25 5.54 4.61 11.46
N ASN A 26 4.66 5.02 10.54
CA ASN A 26 3.35 4.42 10.35
C ASN A 26 3.29 3.40 9.21
N TRP A 27 4.40 3.16 8.51
CA TRP A 27 4.43 2.42 7.26
C TRP A 27 3.80 1.03 7.36
N ASP A 28 4.26 0.21 8.33
CA ASP A 28 3.77 -1.15 8.52
C ASP A 28 2.26 -1.19 8.81
N ARG A 29 1.73 -0.17 9.51
CA ARG A 29 0.29 -0.05 9.78
C ARG A 29 -0.49 0.30 8.51
N LEU A 30 0.01 1.25 7.73
CA LEU A 30 -0.61 1.72 6.49
C LEU A 30 -0.59 0.65 5.39
N HIS A 31 0.45 -0.18 5.40
CA HIS A 31 0.74 -1.21 4.38
C HIS A 31 0.59 -2.63 4.90
N ARG A 32 -0.16 -2.82 6.00
CA ARG A 32 -0.42 -4.17 6.55
C ARG A 32 -1.15 -5.09 5.57
N GLY A 33 -1.99 -4.51 4.71
CA GLY A 33 -2.81 -5.26 3.74
C GLY A 33 -2.09 -5.62 2.44
N ASP A 34 -1.04 -4.88 2.07
CA ASP A 34 -0.31 -5.04 0.80
C ASP A 34 1.17 -5.40 1.00
N ALA A 35 1.66 -5.37 2.24
CA ALA A 35 3.05 -5.54 2.61
C ALA A 35 4.02 -4.72 1.74
N GLU A 36 3.62 -3.50 1.32
CA GLU A 36 4.47 -2.63 0.52
C GLU A 36 5.80 -2.38 1.23
N PRO A 37 6.94 -2.55 0.54
CA PRO A 37 8.23 -2.25 1.13
C PRO A 37 8.44 -0.75 1.32
N TRP A 38 9.10 -0.34 2.42
CA TRP A 38 9.60 1.04 2.54
C TRP A 38 10.51 1.35 1.35
N PRO A 39 10.24 2.42 0.57
CA PRO A 39 11.07 2.78 -0.58
C PRO A 39 12.30 3.60 -0.17
N ASP A 40 13.44 3.31 -0.79
CA ASP A 40 14.68 4.05 -0.54
C ASP A 40 14.67 5.43 -1.25
N ASP A 41 13.96 5.54 -2.37
CA ASP A 41 13.85 6.77 -3.16
C ASP A 41 12.85 7.76 -2.55
N GLU A 42 13.30 8.97 -2.25
CA GLU A 42 12.50 10.06 -1.66
C GLU A 42 11.32 10.48 -2.56
N SER A 43 11.45 10.39 -3.89
CA SER A 43 10.37 10.72 -4.82
C SER A 43 9.22 9.70 -4.75
N VAL A 44 9.54 8.44 -4.45
CA VAL A 44 8.55 7.38 -4.21
C VAL A 44 7.92 7.54 -2.83
N GLN A 45 8.71 7.91 -1.81
CA GLN A 45 8.19 8.26 -0.48
C GLN A 45 7.18 9.41 -0.57
N GLU A 46 7.48 10.44 -1.37
CA GLU A 46 6.59 11.57 -1.60
C GLU A 46 5.29 11.16 -2.30
N ALA A 47 5.36 10.30 -3.32
CA ALA A 47 4.16 9.78 -3.98
C ALA A 47 3.24 9.04 -2.99
N TRP A 48 3.81 8.22 -2.10
CA TRP A 48 3.05 7.54 -1.04
C TRP A 48 2.51 8.51 0.00
N ARG A 49 3.27 9.55 0.38
CA ARG A 49 2.80 10.60 1.29
C ARG A 49 1.55 11.28 0.74
N LEU A 50 1.59 11.68 -0.54
CA LEU A 50 0.46 12.30 -1.23
C LEU A 50 -0.74 11.35 -1.32
N TYR A 51 -0.50 10.06 -1.59
CA TYR A 51 -1.55 9.04 -1.61
C TYR A 51 -2.27 8.95 -0.27
N HIS A 52 -1.53 8.82 0.83
CA HIS A 52 -2.11 8.70 2.18
C HIS A 52 -2.79 9.98 2.66
N GLN A 53 -2.47 11.14 2.06
CA GLN A 53 -3.14 12.41 2.27
C GLN A 53 -4.42 12.60 1.43
N GLY A 54 -4.74 11.66 0.54
CA GLY A 54 -5.88 11.79 -0.38
C GLY A 54 -5.62 12.72 -1.56
N GLU A 55 -4.38 13.18 -1.77
CA GLU A 55 -3.95 13.99 -2.91
C GLU A 55 -3.71 13.08 -4.13
N PHE A 56 -4.73 12.32 -4.53
CA PHE A 56 -4.59 11.20 -5.47
C PHE A 56 -4.03 11.59 -6.84
N GLN A 57 -4.42 12.75 -7.38
CA GLN A 57 -3.87 13.20 -8.67
C GLN A 57 -2.38 13.50 -8.56
N LYS A 58 -1.97 14.23 -7.51
CA LYS A 58 -0.56 14.54 -7.28
C LYS A 58 0.25 13.28 -6.99
N ALA A 59 -0.32 12.34 -6.24
CA ALA A 59 0.30 11.03 -5.99
C ALA A 59 0.51 10.23 -7.27
N ALA A 60 -0.48 10.22 -8.16
CA ALA A 60 -0.38 9.59 -9.47
C ALA A 60 0.70 10.23 -10.34
N GLU A 61 0.70 11.55 -10.45
CA GLU A 61 1.69 12.30 -11.21
C GLU A 61 3.11 12.14 -10.64
N SER A 62 3.27 12.21 -9.31
CA SER A 62 4.56 12.03 -8.63
C SER A 62 5.09 10.61 -8.80
N GLY A 63 4.25 9.59 -8.60
CA GLY A 63 4.66 8.20 -8.78
C GLY A 63 5.01 7.86 -10.23
N LEU A 64 4.32 8.45 -11.21
CA LEU A 64 4.68 8.30 -12.62
C LEU A 64 6.03 8.95 -12.95
N LYS A 65 6.32 10.13 -12.37
CA LYS A 65 7.61 10.81 -12.53
C LYS A 65 8.78 10.02 -11.93
N ALA A 66 8.53 9.28 -10.84
CA ALA A 66 9.50 8.40 -10.20
C ALA A 66 9.75 7.08 -10.98
N GLY A 67 9.06 6.87 -12.12
CA GLY A 67 9.22 5.67 -12.94
C GLY A 67 8.64 4.41 -12.28
N ILE A 68 9.17 3.24 -12.67
CA ILE A 68 8.63 1.92 -12.27
C ILE A 68 8.53 1.77 -10.74
N ALA A 69 9.52 2.27 -9.99
CA ALA A 69 9.51 2.23 -8.53
C ALA A 69 8.31 3.00 -7.90
N GLY A 70 7.81 4.03 -8.59
CA GLY A 70 6.64 4.81 -8.17
C GLY A 70 5.31 4.30 -8.71
N TYR A 71 5.29 3.27 -9.57
CA TYR A 71 4.06 2.78 -10.21
C TYR A 71 3.04 2.28 -9.20
N ALA A 72 3.44 1.63 -8.10
CA ALA A 72 2.50 1.13 -7.12
C ALA A 72 1.70 2.26 -6.44
N ALA A 73 2.37 3.32 -6.01
CA ALA A 73 1.72 4.52 -5.48
C ALA A 73 0.79 5.15 -6.52
N ALA A 74 1.28 5.30 -7.76
CA ALA A 74 0.51 5.92 -8.82
C ALA A 74 -0.73 5.10 -9.20
N ASN A 75 -0.58 3.78 -9.29
CA ASN A 75 -1.64 2.83 -9.60
C ASN A 75 -2.70 2.81 -8.50
N LYS A 76 -2.29 2.77 -7.22
CA LYS A 76 -3.23 2.86 -6.10
C LYS A 76 -4.00 4.17 -6.09
N ALA A 77 -3.31 5.30 -6.26
CA ALA A 77 -3.94 6.61 -6.28
C ALA A 77 -4.98 6.71 -7.41
N THR A 78 -4.59 6.27 -8.62
CA THR A 78 -5.48 6.25 -9.79
C THR A 78 -6.70 5.35 -9.54
N ALA A 79 -6.48 4.15 -9.02
CA ALA A 79 -7.54 3.16 -8.84
C ALA A 79 -8.52 3.57 -7.72
N ILE A 80 -8.04 4.14 -6.62
CA ILE A 80 -8.89 4.68 -5.54
C ILE A 80 -9.69 5.88 -6.03
N TYR A 81 -9.06 6.83 -6.75
CA TYR A 81 -9.76 7.96 -7.36
C TYR A 81 -10.86 7.49 -8.32
N ALA A 82 -10.53 6.63 -9.28
CA ALA A 82 -11.49 6.09 -10.25
C ALA A 82 -12.66 5.42 -9.55
N ASN A 83 -12.38 4.72 -8.46
CA ASN A 83 -13.38 3.97 -7.75
C ASN A 83 -14.39 4.84 -6.99
N TYR A 84 -13.88 5.81 -6.22
CA TYR A 84 -14.66 6.52 -5.22
C TYR A 84 -15.00 7.96 -5.57
N LEU A 85 -14.24 8.60 -6.46
CA LEU A 85 -14.32 10.05 -6.69
C LEU A 85 -14.65 10.44 -8.13
N GLU A 86 -14.26 9.62 -9.11
CA GLU A 86 -14.72 9.79 -10.49
C GLU A 86 -16.22 9.49 -10.57
N LYS A 87 -16.95 10.24 -11.40
CA LYS A 87 -18.40 10.08 -11.59
C LYS A 87 -18.73 9.60 -13.00
N ASP A 88 -17.89 9.94 -13.97
CA ASP A 88 -18.09 9.51 -15.35
C ASP A 88 -17.67 8.05 -15.54
N ALA A 89 -18.60 7.20 -15.96
CA ALA A 89 -18.37 5.77 -16.11
C ALA A 89 -17.29 5.45 -17.17
N GLY A 90 -17.25 6.21 -18.27
CA GLY A 90 -16.24 6.03 -19.32
C GLY A 90 -14.83 6.33 -18.83
N ARG A 91 -14.67 7.44 -18.10
CA ARG A 91 -13.39 7.82 -17.47
C ARG A 91 -12.96 6.80 -16.42
N LYS A 92 -13.88 6.24 -15.63
CA LYS A 92 -13.54 5.15 -14.69
C LYS A 92 -12.91 3.96 -15.41
N LEU A 93 -13.53 3.51 -16.50
CA LEU A 93 -13.02 2.38 -17.28
C LEU A 93 -11.64 2.67 -17.84
N ALA A 94 -11.45 3.84 -18.45
CA ALA A 94 -10.16 4.26 -18.98
C ALA A 94 -9.06 4.31 -17.89
N LEU A 95 -9.37 4.83 -16.70
CA LEU A 95 -8.42 4.87 -15.58
C LEU A 95 -8.04 3.46 -15.11
N PHE A 96 -8.99 2.53 -15.03
CA PHE A 96 -8.67 1.14 -14.69
C PHE A 96 -7.84 0.44 -15.78
N GLU A 97 -8.09 0.71 -17.06
CA GLU A 97 -7.25 0.21 -18.16
C GLU A 97 -5.82 0.78 -18.08
N GLU A 98 -5.67 2.08 -17.77
CA GLU A 98 -4.35 2.70 -17.56
C GLU A 98 -3.58 2.08 -16.38
N VAL A 99 -4.28 1.74 -15.29
CA VAL A 99 -3.67 1.02 -14.16
C VAL A 99 -3.27 -0.39 -14.56
N ALA A 100 -4.16 -1.13 -15.24
CA ALA A 100 -3.87 -2.50 -15.68
C ALA A 100 -2.63 -2.54 -16.59
N ARG A 101 -2.55 -1.66 -17.58
CA ARG A 101 -1.41 -1.57 -18.50
C ARG A 101 -0.09 -1.28 -17.76
N ARG A 102 -0.08 -0.31 -16.85
CA ARG A 102 1.12 0.02 -16.04
C ARG A 102 1.50 -1.11 -15.11
N ALA A 103 0.52 -1.81 -14.54
CA ALA A 103 0.77 -2.95 -13.68
C ALA A 103 1.38 -4.13 -14.47
N GLU A 104 0.91 -4.42 -15.69
CA GLU A 104 1.56 -5.41 -16.58
C GLU A 104 3.00 -5.03 -16.94
N GLU A 105 3.25 -3.74 -17.19
CA GLU A 105 4.59 -3.21 -17.42
C GLU A 105 5.50 -3.45 -16.21
N GLN A 106 5.01 -3.15 -15.00
CA GLN A 106 5.75 -3.41 -13.76
C GLN A 106 5.95 -4.90 -13.50
N GLN A 107 4.98 -5.77 -13.81
CA GLN A 107 5.15 -7.23 -13.68
C GLN A 107 6.30 -7.76 -14.55
N LYS A 108 6.51 -7.18 -15.73
CA LYS A 108 7.62 -7.56 -16.62
C LYS A 108 8.96 -7.08 -16.08
N ALA A 109 9.01 -5.85 -15.58
CA ALA A 109 10.23 -5.27 -15.03
C ALA A 109 10.62 -5.85 -13.66
N GLU A 110 9.62 -6.16 -12.83
CA GLU A 110 9.79 -6.60 -11.45
C GLU A 110 8.96 -7.87 -11.15
N PRO A 111 9.29 -9.03 -11.75
CA PRO A 111 8.44 -10.23 -11.66
C PRO A 111 8.24 -10.79 -10.25
N LYS A 112 9.06 -10.37 -9.29
CA LYS A 112 9.02 -10.78 -7.88
C LYS A 112 8.26 -9.79 -6.98
N TYR A 113 7.76 -8.68 -7.52
CA TYR A 113 7.06 -7.65 -6.77
C TYR A 113 5.55 -7.93 -6.74
N PRO A 114 4.98 -8.38 -5.61
CA PRO A 114 3.61 -8.89 -5.56
C PRO A 114 2.55 -7.82 -5.88
N ASN A 115 2.81 -6.57 -5.51
CA ASN A 115 1.83 -5.49 -5.66
C ASN A 115 1.56 -5.12 -7.12
N ALA A 116 2.49 -5.35 -8.05
CA ALA A 116 2.21 -5.22 -9.48
C ALA A 116 1.16 -6.23 -9.97
N TYR A 117 1.13 -7.44 -9.40
CA TYR A 117 0.11 -8.43 -9.74
C TYR A 117 -1.22 -8.14 -9.04
N TYR A 118 -1.18 -7.74 -7.77
CA TYR A 118 -2.38 -7.34 -7.03
C TYR A 118 -3.10 -6.16 -7.70
N LEU A 119 -2.37 -5.11 -8.07
CA LEU A 119 -2.95 -3.90 -8.68
C LEU A 119 -3.49 -4.17 -10.08
N HIS A 120 -2.86 -5.07 -10.83
CA HIS A 120 -3.39 -5.56 -12.10
C HIS A 120 -4.71 -6.29 -11.92
N ALA A 121 -4.77 -7.26 -10.99
CA ALA A 121 -6.00 -7.98 -10.68
C ALA A 121 -7.12 -7.05 -10.21
N TYR A 122 -6.79 -6.11 -9.32
CA TYR A 122 -7.73 -5.12 -8.81
C TYR A 122 -8.31 -4.28 -9.95
N ALA A 123 -7.45 -3.71 -10.80
CA ALA A 123 -7.88 -2.85 -11.90
C ALA A 123 -8.75 -3.61 -12.91
N LEU A 124 -8.34 -4.81 -13.33
CA LEU A 124 -9.17 -5.63 -14.23
C LEU A 124 -10.49 -6.07 -13.58
N GLY A 125 -10.50 -6.33 -12.28
CA GLY A 125 -11.70 -6.66 -11.52
C GLY A 125 -12.68 -5.48 -11.43
N ARG A 126 -12.20 -4.25 -11.25
CA ARG A 126 -13.07 -3.06 -11.28
C ARG A 126 -13.50 -2.69 -12.69
N TYR A 127 -12.62 -2.86 -13.69
CA TYR A 127 -12.97 -2.67 -15.10
C TYR A 127 -14.09 -3.63 -15.54
N SER A 128 -14.01 -4.91 -15.16
CA SER A 128 -15.00 -5.92 -15.55
C SER A 128 -16.40 -5.62 -15.00
N GLN A 129 -16.50 -4.96 -13.84
CA GLN A 129 -17.77 -4.53 -13.26
C GLN A 129 -18.47 -3.42 -14.06
N GLY A 130 -17.75 -2.69 -14.91
CA GLY A 130 -18.31 -1.61 -15.73
C GLY A 130 -18.54 -1.99 -17.20
N ILE A 131 -18.39 -3.25 -17.58
CA ILE A 131 -18.63 -3.75 -18.94
C ILE A 131 -19.60 -4.94 -18.96
N SER A 132 -20.07 -5.32 -20.15
CA SER A 132 -20.92 -6.51 -20.28
C SER A 132 -20.15 -7.81 -20.03
N VAL A 133 -20.87 -8.83 -19.54
CA VAL A 133 -20.32 -10.18 -19.34
C VAL A 133 -19.70 -10.73 -20.64
N VAL A 134 -20.37 -10.52 -21.78
CA VAL A 134 -19.88 -10.95 -23.10
C VAL A 134 -18.53 -10.31 -23.42
N LYS A 135 -18.36 -8.99 -23.17
CA LYS A 135 -17.09 -8.29 -23.39
C LYS A 135 -16.00 -8.80 -22.43
N ALA A 136 -16.35 -9.03 -21.17
CA ALA A 136 -15.40 -9.54 -20.17
C ALA A 136 -14.89 -10.95 -20.50
N LEU A 137 -15.77 -11.81 -21.03
CA LEU A 137 -15.43 -13.15 -21.52
C LEU A 137 -14.55 -13.07 -22.77
N ALA A 138 -14.93 -12.25 -23.75
CA ALA A 138 -14.16 -12.07 -24.99
C ALA A 138 -12.74 -11.56 -24.72
N GLN A 139 -12.54 -10.74 -23.68
CA GLN A 139 -11.22 -10.24 -23.27
C GLN A 139 -10.45 -11.18 -22.33
N GLY A 140 -11.05 -12.32 -21.93
CA GLY A 140 -10.42 -13.31 -21.05
C GLY A 140 -10.14 -12.81 -19.63
N LEU A 141 -10.91 -11.83 -19.13
CA LEU A 141 -10.57 -11.14 -17.87
C LEU A 141 -10.54 -12.08 -16.66
N GLY A 142 -11.42 -13.07 -16.60
CA GLY A 142 -11.48 -14.02 -15.49
C GLY A 142 -10.16 -14.80 -15.29
N GLY A 143 -9.57 -15.28 -16.39
CA GLY A 143 -8.27 -15.96 -16.36
C GLY A 143 -7.15 -15.02 -15.91
N LYS A 144 -7.06 -13.83 -16.53
CA LYS A 144 -6.04 -12.82 -16.19
C LYS A 144 -6.09 -12.40 -14.72
N ILE A 145 -7.29 -12.19 -14.17
CA ILE A 145 -7.49 -11.82 -12.76
C ILE A 145 -7.02 -12.97 -11.86
N LYS A 146 -7.46 -14.21 -12.12
CA LYS A 146 -7.05 -15.39 -11.35
C LYS A 146 -5.54 -15.57 -11.36
N ASP A 147 -4.91 -15.49 -12.52
CA ASP A 147 -3.46 -15.67 -12.66
C ASP A 147 -2.68 -14.60 -11.89
N SER A 148 -3.15 -13.36 -11.95
CA SER A 148 -2.54 -12.24 -11.23
C SER A 148 -2.67 -12.40 -9.72
N LEU A 149 -3.86 -12.73 -9.21
CA LEU A 149 -4.06 -13.00 -7.78
C LEU A 149 -3.21 -14.17 -7.29
N THR A 150 -3.14 -15.25 -8.08
CA THR A 150 -2.32 -16.42 -7.76
C THR A 150 -0.85 -16.05 -7.63
N LYS A 151 -0.33 -15.18 -8.51
CA LYS A 151 1.05 -14.68 -8.41
C LYS A 151 1.25 -13.72 -7.24
N ALA A 152 0.26 -12.88 -6.94
CA ALA A 152 0.33 -11.91 -5.84
C ALA A 152 0.42 -12.58 -4.45
N ILE A 153 -0.25 -13.71 -4.25
CA ILE A 153 -0.27 -14.42 -2.95
C ILE A 153 0.81 -15.50 -2.84
N LYS A 154 1.59 -15.75 -3.90
CA LYS A 154 2.69 -16.73 -3.81
C LYS A 154 3.65 -16.27 -2.71
N PRO A 155 4.09 -17.17 -1.82
CA PRO A 155 5.05 -16.82 -0.79
C PRO A 155 6.33 -16.28 -1.42
N THR A 156 6.51 -14.96 -1.41
CA THR A 156 7.84 -14.37 -1.57
C THR A 156 8.60 -14.69 -0.30
N ALA A 157 9.78 -15.29 -0.42
CA ALA A 157 10.63 -15.73 0.69
C ALA A 157 10.61 -14.74 1.88
N PRO A 158 10.68 -15.22 3.14
CA PRO A 158 10.48 -14.38 4.32
C PRO A 158 11.40 -13.17 4.24
N ARG A 159 10.79 -11.99 4.13
CA ARG A 159 11.53 -10.73 4.17
C ARG A 159 12.17 -10.68 5.55
N ARG A 160 13.48 -10.89 5.61
CA ARG A 160 14.25 -10.76 6.85
C ARG A 160 14.05 -9.32 7.33
N MET A 161 13.10 -9.15 8.24
CA MET A 161 12.95 -7.93 9.01
C MET A 161 14.28 -7.80 9.73
N LYS A 162 15.19 -6.96 9.23
CA LYS A 162 16.36 -6.57 10.01
C LYS A 162 15.78 -5.77 11.17
N ALA A 163 15.50 -6.46 12.27
CA ALA A 163 15.33 -5.85 13.56
C ALA A 163 16.65 -5.11 13.85
N SER A 164 16.73 -3.85 13.45
CA SER A 164 17.72 -2.92 13.97
C SER A 164 17.25 -2.52 15.36
N ASN A 165 17.30 -3.48 16.28
CA ASN A 165 17.14 -3.22 17.70
C ASN A 165 18.53 -3.19 18.33
N THR A 166 19.34 -2.21 17.92
CA THR A 166 20.49 -1.78 18.72
C THR A 166 20.01 -0.66 19.62
N SER A 167 19.50 -1.04 20.78
CA SER A 167 19.58 -0.23 21.98
C SER A 167 20.01 -1.18 23.11
N PRO A 168 21.19 -0.98 23.72
CA PRO A 168 21.61 -1.81 24.83
C PRO A 168 20.62 -1.59 25.98
N ARG A 169 20.12 -2.70 26.57
CA ARG A 169 19.42 -2.65 27.86
C ARG A 169 20.33 -1.92 28.86
N PRO A 170 19.84 -0.90 29.58
CA PRO A 170 20.58 -0.42 30.74
C PRO A 170 20.61 -1.55 31.78
N SER A 171 21.82 -1.95 32.16
CA SER A 171 22.09 -2.74 33.35
C SER A 171 21.63 -1.94 34.58
N SER A 172 20.55 -2.36 35.22
CA SER A 172 20.13 -1.82 36.51
C SER A 172 20.06 -2.95 37.53
N SER A 173 21.23 -3.39 38.01
CA SER A 173 21.34 -4.12 39.27
C SER A 173 21.22 -3.12 40.41
N ILE A 174 19.99 -2.80 40.82
CA ILE A 174 19.71 -2.11 42.07
C ILE A 174 19.44 -3.20 43.12
N PRO A 175 20.16 -3.25 44.25
CA PRO A 175 19.91 -4.23 45.29
C PRO A 175 18.61 -3.92 46.06
N ILE A 176 17.81 -4.95 46.31
CA ILE A 176 16.55 -4.92 47.06
C ILE A 176 16.89 -4.81 48.56
N PRO A 177 16.35 -3.84 49.32
CA PRO A 177 16.49 -3.81 50.78
C PRO A 177 15.60 -4.88 51.47
N PRO A 178 16.02 -5.44 52.62
CA PRO A 178 15.30 -6.52 53.28
C PRO A 178 13.97 -6.06 53.89
N SER A 179 12.95 -6.92 53.78
CA SER A 179 11.60 -6.71 54.34
C SER A 179 11.61 -6.92 55.87
N PRO A 180 10.96 -6.06 56.68
CA PRO A 180 10.88 -6.25 58.12
C PRO A 180 9.87 -7.34 58.50
N ALA A 181 10.29 -8.18 59.45
CA ALA A 181 9.58 -9.34 59.97
C ALA A 181 8.21 -9.00 60.58
N SER A 182 7.21 -9.84 60.27
CA SER A 182 5.96 -9.94 61.04
C SER A 182 5.99 -11.21 61.87
N ASN A 183 6.14 -11.03 63.19
CA ASN A 183 5.79 -12.00 64.22
C ASN A 183 4.35 -12.49 64.03
N MET A 184 4.12 -13.80 64.19
CA MET A 184 3.17 -14.43 65.13
C MET A 184 2.92 -15.92 64.77
N PRO A 185 2.47 -16.77 65.73
CA PRO A 185 2.98 -18.12 65.93
C PRO A 185 2.15 -19.24 65.29
N THR A 186 2.78 -20.41 65.18
CA THR A 186 2.19 -21.72 64.86
C THR A 186 1.20 -22.19 65.93
N PRO A 187 0.25 -23.04 65.54
CA PRO A 187 0.14 -24.31 66.26
C PRO A 187 -0.15 -25.54 65.36
N TRP A 188 0.62 -26.60 65.64
CA TRP A 188 0.56 -28.03 65.25
C TRP A 188 0.87 -28.42 63.81
#